data_AF-A0A1Y2JR67-F1
#
_entry.id   AF-A0A1Y2JR67-F1
#
_cell.length_a   1.000
_cell.length_b   1.000
_cell.length_c   1.000
_cell.angle_alpha   90.00
_cell.angle_beta   90.00
_cell.angle_gamma   90.00
#
_symmetry.space_group_name_H-M   'P 1'
#
loop_
_entity.id
_entity.type
_entity.pdbx_description
1 polymer ?
#
loop_
_entity_poly.entity_id
_entity_poly.type
_entity_poly.pdbx_seq_one_letter_code
_entity_poly.pdbx_strand_id
1 'polypeptide(L)' 'MNATFEQAGPAPDHLDAAADQAIAACGGDARETVKVLLVANEFLEGQLDELRSKVSTGYARGRLPRARERKDEPDV' A
#
# COMPACT_ATOMS: atom_id res chain seq x y z
N MET A 1 17.13 -9.57 -4.00
CA MET A 1 16.15 -10.14 -3.06
C MET A 1 14.80 -9.63 -3.54
N ASN A 2 14.01 -10.50 -4.16
CA ASN A 2 12.70 -10.15 -4.70
C ASN A 2 11.77 -9.98 -3.50
N ALA A 3 11.22 -8.79 -3.29
CA ALA A 3 10.12 -8.62 -2.35
C ALA A 3 8.95 -9.40 -2.96
N THR A 4 8.82 -10.66 -2.56
CA THR A 4 7.55 -11.37 -2.63
C THR A 4 6.63 -10.55 -1.75
N PHE A 5 5.91 -9.60 -2.35
CA PHE A 5 4.61 -9.24 -1.82
C PHE A 5 3.86 -10.58 -1.84
N GLU A 6 3.85 -11.26 -0.70
CA GLU A 6 2.94 -12.37 -0.50
C GLU A 6 1.57 -11.83 -0.89
N GLN A 7 1.08 -12.28 -2.05
CA GLN A 7 -0.33 -12.26 -2.37
C GLN A 7 -0.99 -13.24 -1.40
N ALA A 8 -1.02 -12.90 -0.11
CA ALA A 8 -2.09 -13.29 0.76
C ALA A 8 -3.25 -12.35 0.42
N GLY A 9 -3.77 -12.49 -0.81
CA GLY A 9 -5.08 -11.90 -1.12
C GLY A 9 -6.06 -12.47 -0.09
N PRO A 10 -7.00 -11.65 0.42
CA PRO A 10 -8.04 -12.17 1.30
C PRO A 10 -8.66 -13.42 0.66
N ALA A 11 -8.81 -14.48 1.46
CA ALA A 11 -9.48 -15.69 1.00
C ALA A 11 -10.80 -15.31 0.33
N PRO A 12 -11.23 -16.00 -0.74
CA PRO A 12 -12.41 -15.62 -1.53
C PRO A 12 -13.65 -15.33 -0.66
N ASP A 13 -13.87 -16.12 0.39
CA ASP A 13 -14.96 -15.94 1.36
C ASP A 13 -14.91 -14.58 2.10
N HIS A 14 -13.71 -14.04 2.34
CA HIS A 14 -13.53 -12.72 2.95
C HIS A 14 -13.82 -11.58 1.95
N LEU A 15 -13.59 -11.81 0.65
CA LEU A 15 -13.95 -10.85 -0.38
C LEU A 15 -15.47 -10.76 -0.56
N ASP A 16 -16.16 -11.90 -0.55
CA ASP A 16 -17.62 -11.94 -0.66
C ASP A 16 -18.28 -11.22 0.53
N ALA A 17 -17.82 -11.50 1.76
CA ALA A 17 -18.32 -10.81 2.95
C ALA A 17 -18.04 -9.29 2.93
N ALA A 18 -16.87 -8.87 2.43
CA ALA A 18 -16.54 -7.45 2.29
C ALA A 18 -17.38 -6.77 1.19
N ALA A 19 -17.67 -7.47 0.09
CA ALA A 19 -18.54 -6.98 -0.97
C ALA A 19 -19.98 -6.78 -0.44
N ASP A 20 -20.51 -7.75 0.30
CA ASP A 20 -21.84 -7.63 0.92
C ASP A 20 -21.93 -6.45 1.88
N GLN A 21 -20.89 -6.23 2.69
CA GLN A 21 -20.81 -5.08 3.59
C GLN A 21 -20.77 -3.75 2.84
N ALA A 22 -19.99 -3.65 1.76
CA ALA A 22 -19.91 -2.46 0.94
C ALA A 22 -21.26 -2.16 0.25
N ILE A 23 -21.92 -3.19 -0.28
CA ILE A 23 -23.24 -3.07 -0.89
C ILE A 23 -24.28 -2.61 0.12
N ALA A 24 -24.29 -3.19 1.33
CA ALA A 24 -25.17 -2.77 2.40
C ALA A 24 -24.94 -1.30 2.82
N ALA A 25 -23.69 -0.85 2.86
CA ALA A 25 -23.34 0.54 3.16
C ALA A 25 -23.82 1.53 2.09
N CYS A 26 -23.94 1.10 0.83
CA CYS A 26 -24.49 1.87 -0.28
C CYS A 26 -26.01 1.66 -0.48
N GLY A 27 -26.72 1.17 0.53
CA GLY A 27 -28.18 1.00 0.48
C GLY A 27 -28.66 -0.16 -0.39
N GLY A 28 -27.78 -1.12 -0.68
CA GLY A 28 -28.10 -2.31 -1.47
C GLY A 28 -27.91 -2.14 -2.99
N ASP A 29 -27.49 -0.97 -3.47
CA ASP A 29 -27.23 -0.75 -4.90
C ASP A 29 -25.78 -1.15 -5.25
N ALA A 30 -25.63 -2.32 -5.87
CA ALA A 30 -24.34 -2.81 -6.34
C ALA A 30 -23.70 -1.89 -7.40
N ARG A 31 -24.49 -1.25 -8.27
CA ARG A 31 -23.96 -0.33 -9.29
C ARG A 31 -23.43 0.94 -8.63
N GLU A 32 -24.14 1.48 -7.65
CA GLU A 32 -23.67 2.64 -6.88
C GLU A 32 -22.42 2.30 -6.07
N THR A 33 -22.39 1.12 -5.45
CA THR A 33 -21.21 0.61 -4.74
C THR A 33 -19.98 0.57 -5.64
N VAL A 34 -20.11 0.07 -6.87
CA VAL A 34 -19.00 0.04 -7.84
C VAL A 34 -18.52 1.45 -8.18
N LYS A 35 -19.41 2.43 -8.36
CA LYS A 35 -19.00 3.82 -8.62
C LYS A 35 -18.21 4.39 -7.43
N VAL A 36 -18.68 4.16 -6.21
CA VAL A 36 -17.98 4.58 -4.98
C VAL A 36 -16.59 3.94 -4.88
N LEU A 37 -16.49 2.64 -5.16
CA LEU A 37 -15.20 1.93 -5.15
C LEU A 37 -14.23 2.45 -6.22
N LEU A 38 -14.72 2.81 -7.41
CA LEU A 38 -13.88 3.41 -8.45
C LEU A 38 -13.32 4.77 -8.01
N VAL A 39 -14.15 5.64 -7.43
CA VAL A 39 -13.71 6.93 -6.88
C VAL A 39 -12.71 6.72 -5.73
N ALA A 40 -12.96 5.77 -4.84
CA ALA A 40 -12.05 5.44 -3.75
C ALA A 40 -10.70 4.92 -4.28
N ASN A 41 -10.72 4.13 -5.36
CA ASN A 41 -9.50 3.64 -5.99
C ASN A 41 -8.68 4.78 -6.61
N GLU A 42 -9.32 5.66 -7.40
CA GLU A 42 -8.67 6.84 -7.97
C GLU A 42 -8.01 7.72 -6.89
N PHE A 43 -8.68 7.89 -5.75
CA PHE A 43 -8.13 8.61 -4.60
C PHE A 43 -6.91 7.93 -3.98
N LEU A 44 -6.92 6.60 -3.84
CA LEU A 44 -5.78 5.84 -3.31
C LEU A 44 -4.59 5.83 -4.28
N GLU A 45 -4.85 5.72 -5.57
CA GLU A 45 -3.82 5.83 -6.61
C GLU A 45 -3.15 7.21 -6.58
N GLY A 46 -3.93 8.28 -6.44
CA GLY A 46 -3.40 9.63 -6.28
C GLY A 46 -2.51 9.79 -5.05
N GLN A 47 -2.92 9.24 -3.90
CA GLN A 47 -2.10 9.24 -2.68
C GLN A 47 -0.79 8.45 -2.84
N LEU A 48 -0.84 7.31 -3.53
CA LEU A 48 0.36 6.52 -3.81
C LEU A 48 1.34 7.29 -4.67
N ASP A 49 0.87 7.99 -5.70
CA ASP A 49 1.73 8.78 -6.57
C ASP A 49 2.31 10.01 -5.85
N GLU A 50 1.51 10.67 -5.00
CA GLU A 50 2.00 11.73 -4.14
C GLU A 50 3.11 11.22 -3.21
N LEU A 51 2.90 10.06 -2.56
CA LEU A 51 3.89 9.46 -1.68
C LEU A 51 5.17 9.09 -2.45
N ARG A 52 5.03 8.46 -3.63
CA ARG A 52 6.17 8.11 -4.50
C ARG A 52 6.98 9.33 -4.91
N SER A 53 6.33 10.47 -5.17
CA SER A 53 7.01 11.71 -5.53
C SER A 53 7.88 12.27 -4.38
N LYS A 54 7.47 12.03 -3.12
CA LYS A 54 8.14 12.52 -1.92
C LYS A 54 9.26 11.61 -1.43
N VAL A 55 9.36 10.40 -1.95
CA VAL A 55 10.41 9.43 -1.58
C VAL A 55 11.66 9.67 -2.43
N SER A 56 12.81 9.87 -1.79
CA SER A 56 14.10 9.95 -2.49
C SER A 56 14.36 8.70 -3.32
N THR A 57 14.88 8.87 -4.53
CA THR A 57 15.19 7.77 -5.45
C THR A 57 16.20 6.76 -4.87
N GLY A 58 17.00 7.18 -3.89
CA GLY A 58 17.88 6.29 -3.12
C GLY A 58 17.11 5.39 -2.15
N TYR A 59 16.11 5.93 -1.44
CA TYR A 59 15.24 5.18 -0.54
C TYR A 59 14.35 4.20 -1.32
N ALA A 60 13.71 4.67 -2.39
CA ALA A 60 12.84 3.84 -3.24
C ALA A 60 13.57 2.62 -3.84
N ARG A 61 14.88 2.74 -4.10
CA ARG A 61 15.72 1.64 -4.62
C ARG A 61 16.38 0.80 -3.52
N GLY A 62 16.04 1.03 -2.25
CA GLY A 62 16.66 0.33 -1.12
C GLY A 62 18.15 0.64 -0.95
N ARG A 63 18.66 1.74 -1.51
CA ARG A 63 20.07 2.17 -1.45
C ARG A 63 20.36 3.09 -0.26
N LEU A 64 19.60 2.95 0.82
CA LEU A 64 19.99 3.60 2.06
C LEU A 64 21.34 3.02 2.50
N PRO A 65 22.34 3.88 2.78
CA PRO A 65 23.57 3.40 3.37
C PRO A 65 23.22 2.61 4.63
N ARG A 66 23.76 1.40 4.81
CA ARG A 66 23.82 0.83 6.16
C ARG A 66 24.46 1.90 7.02
N ALA A 67 23.77 2.28 8.10
CA ALA A 67 24.31 3.21 9.09
C ALA A 67 25.77 2.82 9.27
N ARG A 68 26.68 3.73 8.91
CA ARG A 68 28.11 3.46 9.00
C ARG A 68 28.30 3.00 10.43
N GLU A 69 28.61 1.72 10.64
CA GLU A 69 29.15 1.28 11.92
C GLU A 69 30.27 2.27 12.16
N ARG A 70 30.11 3.15 13.15
CA ARG A 70 31.22 3.94 13.65
C ARG A 70 32.19 2.87 14.13
N LYS A 71 33.14 2.49 13.28
CA LYS A 71 34.30 1.77 13.73
C LYS A 71 35.00 2.72 14.68
N ASP A 72 35.16 2.19 15.88
CA ASP A 72 35.77 2.75 17.06
C ASP A 72 36.98 3.63 16.73
N GLU A 73 37.04 4.80 17.36
CA GLU A 73 38.28 5.54 17.52
C GLU A 73 38.72 5.35 18.98
N PRO A 74 39.58 4.37 19.29
CA PRO A 74 40.34 4.38 20.51
C PRO A 74 41.62 5.18 20.24
N ASP A 75 41.57 6.48 20.53
CA ASP A 75 42.75 7.33 20.47
C ASP A 75 43.27 7.65 21.89
N VAL A 76 44.38 6.98 22.19
CA VAL A 76 45.52 7.35 23.09
C VAL A 76 45.31 7.27 24.60
#